data_AF-A0A5P2QY44-F1
#
_entry.id   AF-A0A5P2QY44-F1
#
_cell.length_a   1.000
_cell.length_b   1.000
_cell.length_c   1.000
_cell.angle_alpha   90.00
_cell.angle_beta   90.00
_cell.angle_gamma   90.00
#
_symmetry.space_group_name_H-M   'P 1'
#
loop_
_entity.id
_entity.type
_entity.pdbx_description
1 polymer ?
#
loop_
_entity_poly.entity_id
_entity_poly.type
_entity_poly.pdbx_seq_one_letter_code
_entity_poly.pdbx_strand_id
1 'polypeptide(L)'
;MTDYTVFSAAGVYVKNLEMPDEANALLNTEPGEQLVEGTYFAQTYLKDGVVKEMPPAPHPDYSFDIASEAWIDPRTEADWTAELYARRAVSSMSRVDFVLRCTSFGILTEAEGLVAASGGVPPAMQAIIDSLPAEEQFEAHVRWAAATVIDRTNPLIISMAAAVYIDEWTLDDVFGVTWPAPDSAAGRETLQYLYWYGLTAQRKGCKAIFLYPPWSPQGMEALDPQTMSWFQRQADWWNARPDATIPAYVMPIPAIVAGFRAMFAPQSIYSDGLHLRGSNDAEPNKHMDALAAGLDMMMTGTRPANDPSWTAEMIAQVDIVWAAIRDYACTGLGGAITVTPTPVSADPLPDPMPLLRYGLGEGQIGIHLTTDGARVDGGGQVTGLINQGAAGALFDATVSGAPLTRNGHTLQLSGSTGTPTLATRASIMGIRLMWVMDCAGLTANMRLFGSDVAGTDDYELRMIVAFNRIYAWTNNGGTSAGQNIHSGNYTYPTSGLHLFEIELSPAGWAVYLDGALIGSAVILAAPFQTDFLLDRIGQGATTAVPLVADMGDILGVRLGAGAEDTIAEARTFLRRRFPGLPQ
;
A
#
# COMPACT_ATOMS: atom_id res chain seq x y z
N MET A 1 -28.25 -25.40 23.60
CA MET A 1 -28.56 -25.13 22.19
C MET A 1 -27.25 -25.27 21.44
N THR A 2 -27.30 -25.70 20.19
CA THR A 2 -26.15 -25.83 19.29
C THR A 2 -26.30 -24.76 18.22
N ASP A 3 -25.20 -24.09 17.92
CA ASP A 3 -25.14 -23.09 16.86
C ASP A 3 -24.89 -23.78 15.52
N TYR A 4 -25.63 -23.35 14.50
CA TYR A 4 -25.46 -23.77 13.12
C TYR A 4 -25.38 -22.53 12.23
N THR A 5 -24.61 -22.63 11.16
CA THR A 5 -24.57 -21.64 10.10
C THR A 5 -25.13 -22.22 8.82
N VAL A 6 -25.92 -21.41 8.13
CA VAL A 6 -26.51 -21.73 6.85
C VAL A 6 -25.73 -21.03 5.74
N PHE A 7 -25.31 -21.80 4.74
CA PHE A 7 -24.69 -21.32 3.51
C PHE A 7 -25.62 -21.55 2.32
N SER A 8 -25.57 -20.68 1.32
CA SER A 8 -26.33 -20.84 0.08
C SER A 8 -25.82 -22.02 -0.75
N ALA A 9 -26.55 -22.38 -1.81
CA ALA A 9 -26.09 -23.39 -2.78
C ALA A 9 -24.72 -23.03 -3.41
N ALA A 10 -24.42 -21.75 -3.54
CA ALA A 10 -23.13 -21.25 -4.04
C ALA A 10 -22.04 -21.16 -2.95
N GLY A 11 -22.37 -21.50 -1.70
CA GLY A 11 -21.43 -21.46 -0.58
C GLY A 11 -21.34 -20.11 0.13
N VAL A 12 -22.23 -19.15 -0.13
CA VAL A 12 -22.20 -17.82 0.52
C VAL A 12 -22.88 -17.90 1.90
N TYR A 13 -22.32 -17.29 2.94
CA TYR A 13 -22.97 -17.16 4.24
C TYR A 13 -24.39 -16.56 4.11
N VAL A 14 -25.37 -17.16 4.81
CA VAL A 14 -26.75 -16.68 4.85
C VAL A 14 -27.12 -16.18 6.25
N LYS A 15 -27.06 -17.06 7.25
CA LYS A 15 -27.53 -16.77 8.62
C LYS A 15 -26.98 -17.77 9.64
N ASN A 16 -27.01 -17.37 10.91
CA ASN A 16 -26.79 -18.25 12.05
C ASN A 16 -28.12 -18.66 12.68
N LEU A 17 -28.16 -19.89 13.20
CA LEU A 17 -29.29 -20.51 13.88
C LEU A 17 -28.81 -21.07 15.21
N GLU A 18 -29.51 -20.75 16.30
CA GLU A 18 -29.31 -21.39 17.60
C GLU A 18 -30.48 -22.36 17.83
N MET A 19 -30.22 -23.67 17.77
CA MET A 19 -31.26 -24.71 17.75
C MET A 19 -30.95 -25.87 18.71
N PRO A 20 -31.94 -26.64 19.19
CA PRO A 20 -31.69 -27.76 20.10
C PRO A 20 -30.95 -28.92 19.44
N ASP A 21 -31.12 -29.14 18.13
CA ASP A 21 -30.47 -30.20 17.35
C ASP A 21 -30.49 -29.87 15.84
N GLU A 22 -29.75 -30.68 15.06
CA GLU A 22 -29.61 -30.52 13.61
C GLU A 22 -30.94 -30.69 12.86
N ALA A 23 -31.84 -31.55 13.36
CA ALA A 23 -33.14 -31.77 12.74
C ALA A 23 -34.02 -30.50 12.80
N ASN A 24 -33.97 -29.78 13.92
CA ASN A 24 -34.62 -28.48 14.05
C ASN A 24 -33.94 -27.39 13.22
N ALA A 25 -32.61 -27.43 13.09
CA ALA A 25 -31.88 -26.50 12.24
C ALA A 25 -32.20 -26.69 10.74
N LEU A 26 -32.34 -27.93 10.26
CA LEU A 26 -32.73 -28.25 8.89
C LEU A 26 -34.16 -27.79 8.54
N LEU A 27 -35.08 -27.73 9.51
CA LEU A 27 -36.41 -27.16 9.29
C LEU A 27 -36.38 -25.65 9.03
N ASN A 28 -35.24 -24.99 9.28
CA ASN A 28 -35.03 -23.55 9.11
C ASN A 28 -34.09 -23.24 7.92
N THR A 29 -33.79 -24.22 7.07
CA THR A 29 -33.04 -24.05 5.80
C THR A 29 -33.98 -24.13 4.59
N GLU A 30 -33.69 -23.31 3.58
CA GLU A 30 -34.34 -23.34 2.27
C GLU A 30 -33.75 -24.44 1.37
N PRO A 31 -34.49 -24.91 0.33
CA PRO A 31 -33.97 -25.89 -0.61
C PRO A 31 -32.65 -25.45 -1.27
N GLY A 32 -31.62 -26.29 -1.15
CA GLY A 32 -30.29 -26.04 -1.72
C GLY A 32 -29.33 -25.29 -0.79
N GLU A 33 -29.79 -24.83 0.37
CA GLU A 33 -28.90 -24.34 1.43
C GLU A 33 -28.16 -25.52 2.09
N GLN A 34 -26.96 -25.22 2.59
CA GLN A 34 -26.08 -26.16 3.26
C GLN A 34 -25.93 -25.76 4.72
N LEU A 35 -26.14 -26.71 5.63
CA LEU A 35 -26.06 -26.50 7.06
C LEU A 35 -24.70 -26.98 7.59
N VAL A 36 -24.03 -26.15 8.39
CA VAL A 36 -22.76 -26.49 9.05
C VAL A 36 -22.87 -26.18 10.53
N GLU A 37 -22.47 -27.11 11.40
CA GLU A 37 -22.39 -26.85 12.84
C GLU A 37 -21.30 -25.81 13.16
N GLY A 38 -21.62 -24.86 14.04
CA GLY A 38 -20.78 -23.74 14.43
C GLY A 38 -21.35 -22.37 14.02
N THR A 39 -20.78 -21.32 14.61
CA THR A 39 -21.09 -19.92 14.30
C THR A 39 -20.06 -19.36 13.35
N TYR A 40 -20.48 -19.00 12.14
CA TYR A 40 -19.64 -18.27 11.19
C TYR A 40 -20.29 -16.93 10.82
N PHE A 41 -19.60 -16.12 10.02
CA PHE A 41 -20.00 -14.73 9.76
C PHE A 41 -20.02 -14.45 8.26
N ALA A 42 -20.53 -13.28 7.87
CA ALA A 42 -20.64 -12.87 6.47
C ALA A 42 -19.33 -12.90 5.67
N GLN A 43 -18.18 -12.93 6.35
CA GLN A 43 -16.84 -13.05 5.76
C GLN A 43 -16.41 -14.50 5.52
N THR A 44 -17.31 -15.49 5.64
CA THR A 44 -17.00 -16.89 5.36
C THR A 44 -17.78 -17.43 4.17
N TYR A 45 -17.20 -18.44 3.53
CA TYR A 45 -17.83 -19.20 2.46
C TYR A 45 -17.59 -20.70 2.65
N LEU A 46 -18.51 -21.51 2.11
CA LEU A 46 -18.46 -22.95 2.12
C LEU A 46 -18.04 -23.45 0.73
N LYS A 47 -16.92 -24.17 0.64
CA LYS A 47 -16.49 -24.83 -0.59
C LYS A 47 -16.01 -26.24 -0.27
N ASP A 48 -16.51 -27.22 -1.02
CA ASP A 48 -16.18 -28.63 -0.87
C ASP A 48 -16.36 -29.16 0.57
N GLY A 49 -17.40 -28.69 1.26
CA GLY A 49 -17.71 -29.07 2.65
C GLY A 49 -16.84 -28.40 3.72
N VAL A 50 -15.97 -27.45 3.34
CA VAL A 50 -15.08 -26.72 4.25
C VAL A 50 -15.47 -25.25 4.30
N VAL A 51 -15.67 -24.72 5.52
CA VAL A 51 -15.87 -23.29 5.75
C VAL A 51 -14.51 -22.58 5.72
N LYS A 52 -14.40 -21.55 4.91
CA LYS A 52 -13.20 -20.72 4.71
C LYS A 52 -13.54 -19.27 4.93
N GLU A 53 -12.56 -18.45 5.33
CA GLU A 53 -12.70 -17.00 5.33
C GLU A 53 -12.41 -16.42 3.95
N MET A 54 -13.22 -15.44 3.52
CA MET A 54 -12.91 -14.62 2.36
C MET A 54 -11.67 -13.76 2.70
N PRO A 55 -10.65 -13.68 1.83
CA PRO A 55 -9.54 -12.74 2.01
C PRO A 55 -10.07 -11.31 1.96
N PRO A 56 -9.45 -10.28 2.57
CA PRO A 56 -9.97 -8.92 2.51
C PRO A 56 -10.22 -8.42 1.08
N ALA A 57 -11.36 -7.76 0.86
CA ALA A 57 -11.70 -7.21 -0.45
C ALA A 57 -10.69 -6.14 -0.87
N PRO A 58 -10.12 -6.20 -2.11
CA PRO A 58 -9.23 -5.18 -2.63
C PRO A 58 -9.90 -3.82 -2.75
N HIS A 59 -11.22 -3.82 -2.98
CA HIS A 59 -12.07 -2.65 -3.05
C HIS A 59 -13.49 -3.04 -2.60
N PRO A 60 -14.27 -2.14 -1.97
CA PRO A 60 -15.63 -2.43 -1.51
C PRO A 60 -16.60 -2.93 -2.59
N ASP A 61 -16.33 -2.60 -3.85
CA ASP A 61 -17.19 -2.98 -4.99
C ASP A 61 -16.86 -4.36 -5.57
N TYR A 62 -15.76 -4.99 -5.15
CA TYR A 62 -15.39 -6.31 -5.68
C TYR A 62 -16.26 -7.39 -5.05
N SER A 63 -16.59 -8.42 -5.82
CA SER A 63 -17.29 -9.61 -5.34
C SER A 63 -16.34 -10.80 -5.33
N PHE A 64 -16.44 -11.64 -4.29
CA PHE A 64 -15.60 -12.83 -4.19
C PHE A 64 -16.25 -13.98 -4.96
N ASP A 65 -15.59 -14.44 -6.01
CA ASP A 65 -16.02 -15.63 -6.74
C ASP A 65 -15.50 -16.88 -6.03
N ILE A 66 -16.42 -17.62 -5.40
CA ILE A 66 -16.11 -18.86 -4.66
C ILE A 66 -15.58 -19.95 -5.60
N ALA A 67 -15.99 -19.98 -6.88
CA ALA A 67 -15.56 -21.01 -7.81
C ALA A 67 -14.06 -20.90 -8.12
N SER A 68 -13.59 -19.69 -8.46
CA SER A 68 -12.18 -19.40 -8.72
C SER A 68 -11.37 -19.02 -7.48
N GLU A 69 -12.02 -18.78 -6.34
CA GLU A 69 -11.42 -18.24 -5.11
C GLU A 69 -10.64 -16.93 -5.34
N ALA A 70 -11.21 -16.06 -6.19
CA ALA A 70 -10.62 -14.78 -6.57
C ALA A 70 -11.63 -13.62 -6.42
N TRP A 71 -11.09 -12.44 -6.14
CA TRP A 71 -11.85 -11.19 -6.19
C TRP A 71 -12.06 -10.76 -7.64
N ILE A 72 -13.31 -10.56 -8.03
CA ILE A 72 -13.70 -10.07 -9.36
C ILE A 72 -14.30 -8.69 -9.18
N ASP A 73 -13.95 -7.75 -10.05
CA ASP A 73 -14.68 -6.48 -10.15
C ASP A 73 -15.94 -6.71 -10.99
N PRO A 74 -17.15 -6.72 -10.38
CA PRO A 74 -18.37 -6.94 -11.13
C PRO A 74 -18.80 -5.69 -11.92
N ARG A 75 -18.11 -4.54 -11.73
CA ARG A 75 -18.48 -3.27 -12.33
C ARG A 75 -18.28 -3.29 -13.85
N THR A 76 -19.34 -2.97 -14.55
CA THR A 76 -19.40 -2.81 -16.00
C THR A 76 -18.91 -1.42 -16.42
N GLU A 77 -18.67 -1.21 -17.72
CA GLU A 77 -18.36 0.12 -18.27
C GLU A 77 -19.39 1.19 -17.87
N ALA A 78 -20.66 0.80 -17.73
CA ALA A 78 -21.72 1.68 -17.28
C ALA A 78 -21.54 2.10 -15.81
N ASP A 79 -21.02 1.21 -14.95
CA ASP A 79 -20.76 1.48 -13.54
C ASP A 79 -19.55 2.41 -13.38
N TRP A 80 -18.48 2.21 -14.16
CA TRP A 80 -17.33 3.11 -14.21
C TRP A 80 -17.70 4.50 -14.70
N THR A 81 -18.55 4.55 -15.71
CA THR A 81 -19.11 5.79 -16.24
C THR A 81 -19.98 6.49 -15.18
N ALA A 82 -20.79 5.75 -14.43
CA ALA A 82 -21.57 6.29 -13.33
C ALA A 82 -20.69 6.82 -12.19
N GLU A 83 -19.57 6.16 -11.89
CA GLU A 83 -18.60 6.64 -10.89
C GLU A 83 -17.93 7.94 -11.34
N LEU A 84 -17.49 8.04 -12.60
CA LEU A 84 -16.96 9.27 -13.17
C LEU A 84 -18.00 10.40 -13.10
N TYR A 85 -19.27 10.12 -13.45
CA TYR A 85 -20.34 11.10 -13.33
C TYR A 85 -20.61 11.51 -11.88
N ALA A 86 -20.52 10.58 -10.92
CA ALA A 86 -20.65 10.88 -9.50
C ALA A 86 -19.51 11.80 -9.01
N ARG A 87 -18.27 11.52 -9.42
CA ARG A 87 -17.11 12.38 -9.13
C ARG A 87 -17.26 13.77 -9.74
N ARG A 88 -17.69 13.86 -11.01
CA ARG A 88 -18.01 15.13 -11.67
C ARG A 88 -19.11 15.90 -10.93
N ALA A 89 -20.16 15.21 -10.49
CA ALA A 89 -21.30 15.81 -9.80
C ALA A 89 -20.95 16.46 -8.46
N VAL A 90 -19.92 15.96 -7.77
CA VAL A 90 -19.45 16.54 -6.50
C VAL A 90 -18.23 17.45 -6.64
N SER A 91 -17.69 17.59 -7.86
CA SER A 91 -16.51 18.41 -8.13
C SER A 91 -16.89 19.88 -8.27
N SER A 92 -16.38 20.70 -7.35
CA SER A 92 -16.59 22.14 -7.33
C SER A 92 -15.38 22.87 -6.75
N MET A 93 -15.27 24.16 -7.01
CA MET A 93 -14.24 25.01 -6.41
C MET A 93 -14.70 26.45 -6.26
N SER A 94 -13.92 27.28 -5.55
CA SER A 94 -14.25 28.70 -5.47
C SER A 94 -14.16 29.38 -6.84
N ARG A 95 -14.95 30.44 -7.08
CA ARG A 95 -14.86 31.23 -8.32
C ARG A 95 -13.45 31.77 -8.57
N VAL A 96 -12.73 32.12 -7.50
CA VAL A 96 -11.35 32.62 -7.58
C VAL A 96 -10.42 31.52 -8.10
N ASP A 97 -10.49 30.31 -7.52
CA ASP A 97 -9.65 29.19 -7.95
C ASP A 97 -9.99 28.74 -9.38
N PHE A 98 -11.28 28.74 -9.74
CA PHE A 98 -11.72 28.44 -11.09
C PHE A 98 -11.12 29.40 -12.12
N VAL A 99 -11.18 30.71 -11.84
CA VAL A 99 -10.62 31.74 -12.72
C VAL A 99 -9.10 31.64 -12.82
N LEU A 100 -8.41 31.40 -11.70
CA LEU A 100 -6.96 31.21 -11.69
C LEU A 100 -6.55 30.00 -12.53
N ARG A 101 -7.28 28.88 -12.41
CA ARG A 101 -7.06 27.69 -13.22
C ARG A 101 -7.37 27.93 -14.69
N CYS A 102 -8.50 28.55 -15.04
CA CYS A 102 -8.78 28.91 -16.43
C CYS A 102 -7.69 29.80 -17.03
N THR A 103 -7.13 30.72 -16.24
CA THR A 103 -6.01 31.57 -16.69
C THR A 103 -4.73 30.76 -16.89
N SER A 104 -4.39 29.83 -15.98
CA SER A 104 -3.20 28.98 -16.11
C SER A 104 -3.27 28.00 -17.28
N PHE A 105 -4.48 27.58 -17.66
CA PHE A 105 -4.75 26.76 -18.83
C PHE A 105 -4.86 27.58 -20.13
N GLY A 106 -4.71 28.91 -20.07
CA GLY A 106 -4.83 29.80 -21.23
C GLY A 106 -6.25 29.94 -21.78
N ILE A 107 -7.25 29.48 -21.01
CA ILE A 107 -8.68 29.56 -21.35
C ILE A 107 -9.18 31.00 -21.23
N LEU A 108 -8.70 31.70 -20.22
CA LEU A 108 -8.90 33.14 -20.05
C LEU A 108 -7.56 33.86 -20.18
N THR A 109 -7.57 35.02 -20.81
CA THR A 109 -6.45 35.95 -20.65
C THR A 109 -6.44 36.53 -19.24
N GLU A 110 -5.31 37.07 -18.78
CA GLU A 110 -5.22 37.70 -17.45
C GLU A 110 -6.26 38.83 -17.26
N ALA A 111 -6.51 39.61 -18.32
CA ALA A 111 -7.50 40.69 -18.30
C ALA A 111 -8.93 40.14 -18.12
N GLU A 112 -9.26 39.05 -18.80
CA GLU A 112 -10.54 38.37 -18.66
C GLU A 112 -10.69 37.68 -17.31
N GLY A 113 -9.60 37.12 -16.79
CA GLY A 113 -9.54 36.56 -15.45
C GLY A 113 -9.85 37.61 -14.38
N LEU A 114 -9.32 38.82 -14.48
CA LEU A 114 -9.65 39.90 -13.53
C LEU A 114 -11.13 40.30 -13.59
N VAL A 115 -11.71 40.37 -14.78
CA VAL A 115 -13.15 40.63 -14.96
C VAL A 115 -13.97 39.50 -14.32
N ALA A 116 -13.64 38.24 -14.63
CA ALA A 116 -14.31 37.05 -14.12
C ALA A 116 -14.24 36.94 -12.58
N ALA A 117 -13.06 37.20 -12.00
CA ALA A 117 -12.83 37.16 -10.56
C ALA A 117 -13.70 38.19 -9.80
N SER A 118 -13.94 39.36 -10.41
CA SER A 118 -14.77 40.42 -9.83
C SER A 118 -16.28 40.16 -9.95
N GLY A 119 -16.69 39.05 -10.58
CA GLY A 119 -18.09 38.72 -10.87
C GLY A 119 -18.63 39.36 -12.15
N GLY A 120 -17.78 40.06 -12.91
CA GLY A 120 -18.08 40.48 -14.27
C GLY A 120 -18.05 39.29 -15.25
N VAL A 121 -18.78 39.39 -16.36
CA VAL A 121 -18.78 38.37 -17.41
C VAL A 121 -17.64 38.66 -18.39
N PRO A 122 -16.65 37.76 -18.56
CA PRO A 122 -15.59 37.95 -19.56
C PRO A 122 -16.15 37.80 -20.99
N PRO A 123 -15.54 38.43 -22.02
CA PRO A 123 -15.99 38.39 -23.41
C PRO A 123 -16.22 36.98 -23.96
N ALA A 124 -15.33 36.04 -23.62
CA ALA A 124 -15.47 34.63 -23.99
C ALA A 124 -16.79 34.02 -23.46
N MET A 125 -17.18 34.35 -22.23
CA MET A 125 -18.45 33.91 -21.63
C MET A 125 -19.65 34.70 -22.15
N GLN A 126 -19.46 36.00 -22.43
CA GLN A 126 -20.51 36.85 -22.98
C GLN A 126 -21.02 36.32 -24.33
N ALA A 127 -20.10 35.90 -25.21
CA ALA A 127 -20.46 35.31 -26.50
C ALA A 127 -21.36 34.06 -26.37
N ILE A 128 -21.25 33.33 -25.26
CA ILE A 128 -22.05 32.12 -25.00
C ILE A 128 -23.40 32.48 -24.43
N ILE A 129 -23.43 33.43 -23.50
CA ILE A 129 -24.69 33.94 -22.98
C ILE A 129 -25.51 34.57 -24.10
N ASP A 130 -24.89 35.29 -25.03
CA ASP A 130 -25.56 35.88 -26.18
C ASP A 130 -26.16 34.83 -27.15
N SER A 131 -25.65 33.58 -27.11
CA SER A 131 -26.16 32.46 -27.90
C SER A 131 -27.35 31.73 -27.26
N LEU A 132 -27.63 31.98 -25.98
CA LEU A 132 -28.79 31.42 -25.29
C LEU A 132 -30.09 32.15 -25.72
N PRO A 133 -31.27 31.50 -25.61
CA PRO A 133 -32.56 32.18 -25.76
C PRO A 133 -32.63 33.44 -24.89
N ALA A 134 -33.27 34.50 -25.38
CA ALA A 134 -33.28 35.82 -24.75
C ALA A 134 -33.78 35.78 -23.29
N GLU A 135 -34.71 34.87 -23.00
CA GLU A 135 -35.26 34.59 -21.68
C GLU A 135 -34.25 33.96 -20.69
N GLU A 136 -33.22 33.25 -21.16
CA GLU A 136 -32.21 32.57 -20.36
C GLU A 136 -30.96 33.43 -20.13
N GLN A 137 -30.73 34.45 -20.97
CA GLN A 137 -29.54 35.29 -20.90
C GLN A 137 -29.45 36.06 -19.57
N PHE A 138 -30.56 36.64 -19.12
CA PHE A 138 -30.60 37.39 -17.85
C PHE A 138 -30.27 36.47 -16.66
N GLU A 139 -30.80 35.25 -16.65
CA GLU A 139 -30.55 34.28 -15.61
C GLU A 139 -29.07 33.84 -15.57
N ALA A 140 -28.45 33.61 -16.73
CA ALA A 140 -27.03 33.27 -16.81
C ALA A 140 -26.12 34.37 -16.24
N HIS A 141 -26.41 35.65 -16.55
CA HIS A 141 -25.68 36.79 -15.99
C HIS A 141 -25.81 36.86 -14.46
N VAL A 142 -27.03 36.72 -13.94
CA VAL A 142 -27.30 36.78 -12.49
C VAL A 142 -26.63 35.61 -11.76
N ARG A 143 -26.75 34.39 -12.28
CA ARG A 143 -26.15 33.19 -11.68
C ARG A 143 -24.63 33.28 -11.64
N TRP A 144 -23.98 33.72 -12.72
CA TRP A 144 -22.52 33.93 -12.74
C TRP A 144 -22.08 35.00 -11.74
N ALA A 145 -22.74 36.16 -11.75
CA ALA A 145 -22.40 37.28 -10.88
C ALA A 145 -22.51 36.90 -9.39
N ALA A 146 -23.51 36.09 -9.04
CA ALA A 146 -23.75 35.62 -7.67
C ALA A 146 -22.90 34.40 -7.26
N ALA A 147 -22.31 33.66 -8.21
CA ALA A 147 -21.60 32.42 -7.92
C ALA A 147 -20.32 32.67 -7.10
N THR A 148 -20.25 32.08 -5.91
CA THR A 148 -19.04 32.02 -5.08
C THR A 148 -18.33 30.68 -5.19
N VAL A 149 -19.08 29.63 -5.54
CA VAL A 149 -18.63 28.28 -5.85
C VAL A 149 -19.07 27.96 -7.28
N ILE A 150 -18.18 27.34 -8.04
CA ILE A 150 -18.40 26.88 -9.40
C ILE A 150 -18.41 25.36 -9.37
N ASP A 151 -19.50 24.76 -9.81
CA ASP A 151 -19.63 23.32 -9.97
C ASP A 151 -19.21 22.90 -11.38
N ARG A 152 -18.48 21.79 -11.50
CA ARG A 152 -18.07 21.23 -12.80
C ARG A 152 -19.27 20.98 -13.69
N THR A 153 -20.36 20.46 -13.12
CA THR A 153 -21.59 20.10 -13.82
C THR A 153 -22.51 21.29 -14.11
N ASN A 154 -22.10 22.52 -13.81
CA ASN A 154 -22.91 23.70 -14.08
C ASN A 154 -23.13 23.86 -15.61
N PRO A 155 -24.39 23.96 -16.09
CA PRO A 155 -24.69 24.04 -17.52
C PRO A 155 -24.02 25.23 -18.25
N LEU A 156 -23.81 26.35 -17.55
CA LEU A 156 -23.11 27.51 -18.12
C LEU A 156 -21.62 27.21 -18.31
N ILE A 157 -21.01 26.45 -17.40
CA ILE A 157 -19.60 26.05 -17.45
C ILE A 157 -19.37 25.01 -18.56
N ILE A 158 -20.27 24.02 -18.68
CA ILE A 158 -20.23 23.02 -19.77
C ILE A 158 -20.41 23.70 -21.12
N SER A 159 -21.38 24.62 -21.25
CA SER A 159 -21.62 25.37 -22.49
C SER A 159 -20.44 26.27 -22.85
N MET A 160 -19.81 26.90 -21.84
CA MET A 160 -18.61 27.70 -22.04
C MET A 160 -17.46 26.82 -22.55
N ALA A 161 -17.21 25.68 -21.89
CA ALA A 161 -16.16 24.75 -22.30
C ALA A 161 -16.35 24.28 -23.76
N ALA A 162 -17.57 23.84 -24.11
CA ALA A 162 -17.88 23.41 -25.47
C ALA A 162 -17.63 24.50 -26.53
N ALA A 163 -17.93 25.76 -26.21
CA ALA A 163 -17.84 26.84 -27.17
C ALA A 163 -16.44 27.44 -27.35
N VAL A 164 -15.55 27.25 -26.37
CA VAL A 164 -14.10 27.51 -26.54
C VAL A 164 -13.31 26.25 -26.90
N TYR A 165 -14.00 25.20 -27.35
CA TYR A 165 -13.42 23.92 -27.78
C TYR A 165 -12.60 23.21 -26.69
N ILE A 166 -12.98 23.39 -25.42
CA ILE A 166 -12.48 22.64 -24.28
C ILE A 166 -13.29 21.35 -24.18
N ASP A 167 -12.61 20.22 -24.27
CA ASP A 167 -13.24 18.91 -24.09
C ASP A 167 -13.58 18.64 -22.60
N GLU A 168 -14.43 17.63 -22.37
CA GLU A 168 -14.87 17.23 -21.03
C GLU A 168 -13.72 16.88 -20.08
N TRP A 169 -12.54 16.56 -20.62
CA TRP A 169 -11.36 16.12 -19.89
C TRP A 169 -10.47 17.27 -19.46
N THR A 170 -10.26 18.26 -20.32
CA THR A 170 -9.63 19.53 -19.98
C THR A 170 -10.50 20.28 -18.97
N LEU A 171 -11.83 20.17 -19.09
CA LEU A 171 -12.74 20.66 -18.07
C LEU A 171 -12.57 19.90 -16.75
N ASP A 172 -12.49 18.57 -16.79
CA ASP A 172 -12.16 17.73 -15.64
C ASP A 172 -10.81 18.13 -15.00
N ASP A 173 -9.78 18.47 -15.78
CA ASP A 173 -8.49 18.96 -15.30
C ASP A 173 -8.59 20.32 -14.60
N VAL A 174 -9.38 21.25 -15.17
CA VAL A 174 -9.72 22.52 -14.51
C VAL A 174 -10.34 22.20 -13.14
N PHE A 175 -11.20 21.19 -13.04
CA PHE A 175 -11.85 20.75 -11.79
C PHE A 175 -11.05 19.75 -10.94
N GLY A 176 -9.84 19.37 -11.35
CA GLY A 176 -8.98 18.46 -10.59
C GLY A 176 -9.40 16.98 -10.64
N VAL A 177 -10.16 16.59 -11.66
CA VAL A 177 -10.52 15.21 -11.99
C VAL A 177 -9.37 14.60 -12.85
N THR A 178 -8.15 14.55 -12.29
CA THR A 178 -6.87 14.16 -12.95
C THR A 178 -6.29 12.87 -12.35
N TRP A 179 -5.09 12.44 -12.81
CA TRP A 179 -4.22 11.53 -12.03
C TRP A 179 -4.11 12.00 -10.57
N PRO A 180 -4.08 11.08 -9.58
CA PRO A 180 -3.91 11.48 -8.19
C PRO A 180 -2.61 12.25 -7.98
N ALA A 181 -2.66 13.34 -7.20
CA ALA A 181 -1.44 14.06 -6.83
C ALA A 181 -0.45 13.09 -6.14
N PRO A 182 0.86 13.13 -6.43
CA PRO A 182 1.80 12.17 -5.87
C PRO A 182 1.86 12.15 -4.33
N ASP A 183 1.56 13.28 -3.68
CA ASP A 183 1.49 13.44 -2.22
C ASP A 183 0.10 13.13 -1.61
N SER A 184 -0.89 12.84 -2.46
CA SER A 184 -2.19 12.31 -2.02
C SER A 184 -2.06 10.89 -1.47
N ALA A 185 -3.10 10.37 -0.82
CA ALA A 185 -3.12 8.98 -0.33
C ALA A 185 -2.92 7.96 -1.47
N ALA A 186 -3.63 8.11 -2.58
CA ALA A 186 -3.49 7.23 -3.75
C ALA A 186 -2.13 7.39 -4.47
N GLY A 187 -1.58 8.61 -4.48
CA GLY A 187 -0.22 8.84 -4.99
C GLY A 187 0.85 8.14 -4.14
N ARG A 188 0.74 8.25 -2.82
CA ARG A 188 1.61 7.54 -1.87
C ARG A 188 1.49 6.04 -1.98
N GLU A 189 0.27 5.52 -2.14
CA GLU A 189 0.02 4.11 -2.38
C GLU A 189 0.71 3.62 -3.67
N THR A 190 0.62 4.39 -4.76
CA THR A 190 1.33 4.07 -6.00
C THR A 190 2.84 3.97 -5.78
N LEU A 191 3.43 4.94 -5.07
CA LEU A 191 4.86 4.93 -4.75
C LEU A 191 5.24 3.77 -3.83
N GLN A 192 4.35 3.38 -2.91
CA GLN A 192 4.53 2.22 -2.05
C GLN A 192 4.58 0.92 -2.87
N TYR A 193 3.71 0.76 -3.88
CA TYR A 193 3.78 -0.35 -4.82
C TYR A 193 5.05 -0.32 -5.66
N LEU A 194 5.41 0.83 -6.23
CA LEU A 194 6.65 0.99 -6.99
C LEU A 194 7.87 0.58 -6.15
N TYR A 195 7.91 0.99 -4.89
CA TYR A 195 8.97 0.62 -3.97
C TYR A 195 9.07 -0.90 -3.79
N TRP A 196 7.95 -1.57 -3.52
CA TRP A 196 7.93 -3.02 -3.38
C TRP A 196 8.31 -3.76 -4.67
N TYR A 197 7.81 -3.30 -5.81
CA TYR A 197 8.17 -3.88 -7.11
C TYR A 197 9.65 -3.68 -7.42
N GLY A 198 10.18 -2.49 -7.15
CA GLY A 198 11.59 -2.19 -7.37
C GLY A 198 12.51 -2.99 -6.47
N LEU A 199 12.22 -3.10 -5.17
CA LEU A 199 12.96 -3.97 -4.26
C LEU A 199 12.90 -5.43 -4.69
N THR A 200 11.74 -5.89 -5.17
CA THR A 200 11.57 -7.26 -5.68
C THR A 200 12.37 -7.48 -6.95
N ALA A 201 12.38 -6.53 -7.88
CA ALA A 201 13.18 -6.57 -9.09
C ALA A 201 14.68 -6.65 -8.76
N GLN A 202 15.16 -5.83 -7.82
CA GLN A 202 16.54 -5.87 -7.33
C GLN A 202 16.90 -7.24 -6.74
N ARG A 203 16.03 -7.80 -5.90
CA ARG A 203 16.22 -9.14 -5.30
C ARG A 203 16.29 -10.24 -6.35
N LYS A 204 15.52 -10.12 -7.45
CA LYS A 204 15.54 -11.04 -8.59
C LYS A 204 16.71 -10.81 -9.54
N GLY A 205 17.59 -9.85 -9.28
CA GLY A 205 18.75 -9.56 -10.10
C GLY A 205 18.43 -8.79 -11.39
N CYS A 206 17.24 -8.17 -11.48
CA CYS A 206 16.92 -7.24 -12.57
C CYS A 206 17.92 -6.09 -12.62
N LYS A 207 18.03 -5.43 -13.78
CA LYS A 207 19.00 -4.34 -14.01
C LYS A 207 18.38 -2.96 -14.11
N ALA A 208 17.07 -2.89 -14.33
CA ALA A 208 16.31 -1.65 -14.41
C ALA A 208 14.83 -1.93 -14.19
N ILE A 209 14.06 -0.86 -13.94
CA ILE A 209 12.60 -0.82 -13.97
C ILE A 209 12.18 0.05 -15.16
N PHE A 210 11.24 -0.43 -15.96
CA PHE A 210 10.64 0.36 -17.02
C PHE A 210 9.19 0.65 -16.65
N LEU A 211 8.91 1.93 -16.35
CA LEU A 211 7.57 2.41 -16.15
C LEU A 211 6.91 2.61 -17.52
N TYR A 212 5.70 2.08 -17.66
CA TYR A 212 4.92 2.11 -18.89
C TYR A 212 3.70 3.03 -18.69
N PRO A 213 3.79 4.31 -19.07
CA PRO A 213 2.64 5.22 -18.99
C PRO A 213 1.57 4.79 -19.99
N PRO A 214 0.27 4.89 -19.64
CA PRO A 214 -0.78 4.73 -20.63
C PRO A 214 -0.71 5.86 -21.66
N TRP A 215 -1.20 5.60 -22.86
CA TRP A 215 -1.42 6.63 -23.87
C TRP A 215 -2.80 7.27 -23.69
N SER A 216 -2.98 8.49 -24.19
CA SER A 216 -4.30 9.12 -24.24
C SER A 216 -5.32 8.33 -25.07
N PRO A 217 -6.60 8.27 -24.64
CA PRO A 217 -7.71 7.90 -25.51
C PRO A 217 -7.80 8.84 -26.74
N GLN A 218 -8.51 8.39 -27.77
CA GLN A 218 -8.73 9.15 -28.99
C GLN A 218 -9.46 10.47 -28.67
N GLY A 219 -8.92 11.60 -29.15
CA GLY A 219 -9.47 12.92 -28.88
C GLY A 219 -9.11 13.49 -27.50
N MET A 220 -8.22 12.83 -26.75
CA MET A 220 -7.74 13.26 -25.43
C MET A 220 -6.22 13.43 -25.41
N GLU A 221 -5.62 13.72 -26.56
CA GLU A 221 -4.16 13.79 -26.76
C GLU A 221 -3.49 14.87 -25.87
N ALA A 222 -4.27 15.82 -25.34
CA ALA A 222 -3.80 16.81 -24.38
C ALA A 222 -3.31 16.21 -23.03
N LEU A 223 -3.73 14.97 -22.68
CA LEU A 223 -3.28 14.30 -21.45
C LEU A 223 -1.86 13.70 -21.55
N ASP A 224 -1.32 13.55 -22.76
CA ASP A 224 -0.04 12.89 -22.99
C ASP A 224 1.13 13.54 -22.22
N PRO A 225 1.30 14.88 -22.21
CA PRO A 225 2.35 15.54 -21.40
C PRO A 225 2.16 15.37 -19.89
N GLN A 226 0.92 15.42 -19.40
CA GLN A 226 0.63 15.25 -17.97
C GLN A 226 0.96 13.83 -17.51
N THR A 227 0.58 12.84 -18.32
CA THR A 227 0.88 11.43 -18.06
C THR A 227 2.39 11.19 -18.03
N MET A 228 3.14 11.74 -18.99
CA MET A 228 4.61 11.70 -18.95
C MET A 228 5.18 12.34 -17.68
N SER A 229 4.68 13.52 -17.29
CA SER A 229 5.15 14.25 -16.10
C SER A 229 4.92 13.46 -14.80
N TRP A 230 3.76 12.80 -14.68
CA TRP A 230 3.40 12.03 -13.48
C TRP A 230 4.24 10.76 -13.34
N PHE A 231 4.49 10.04 -14.44
CA PHE A 231 5.38 8.88 -14.43
C PHE A 231 6.86 9.27 -14.25
N GLN A 232 7.29 10.41 -14.79
CA GLN A 232 8.63 10.92 -14.55
C GLN A 232 8.85 11.19 -13.06
N ARG A 233 7.86 11.73 -12.36
CA ARG A 233 7.95 11.95 -10.91
C ARG A 233 8.21 10.66 -10.13
N GLN A 234 7.55 9.57 -10.51
CA GLN A 234 7.75 8.27 -9.86
C GLN A 234 9.13 7.68 -10.15
N ALA A 235 9.60 7.76 -11.40
CA ALA A 235 10.94 7.32 -11.76
C ALA A 235 12.01 8.12 -10.98
N ASP A 236 11.88 9.44 -10.92
CA ASP A 236 12.77 10.31 -10.17
C ASP A 236 12.77 9.98 -8.68
N TRP A 237 11.59 9.77 -8.10
CA TRP A 237 11.45 9.40 -6.69
C TRP A 237 12.19 8.10 -6.39
N TRP A 238 11.96 7.05 -7.20
CA TRP A 238 12.68 5.77 -7.07
C TRP A 238 14.19 5.94 -7.22
N ASN A 239 14.63 6.66 -8.25
CA ASN A 239 16.05 6.88 -8.54
C ASN A 239 16.78 7.71 -7.46
N ALA A 240 16.05 8.56 -6.73
CA ALA A 240 16.60 9.33 -5.63
C ALA A 240 16.75 8.51 -4.34
N ARG A 241 16.17 7.30 -4.27
CA ARG A 241 16.18 6.54 -3.03
C ARG A 241 17.56 5.92 -2.72
N PRO A 242 17.97 5.92 -1.45
CA PRO A 242 19.25 5.30 -1.04
C PRO A 242 19.24 3.77 -1.14
N ASP A 243 18.06 3.15 -1.11
CA ASP A 243 17.86 1.69 -1.20
C ASP A 243 17.62 1.19 -2.64
N ALA A 244 17.52 2.11 -3.61
CA ALA A 244 17.46 1.82 -5.03
C ALA A 244 18.88 1.61 -5.59
N THR A 245 19.17 0.38 -6.01
CA THR A 245 20.42 -0.04 -6.65
C THR A 245 20.26 -0.26 -8.16
N ILE A 246 19.03 -0.25 -8.68
CA ILE A 246 18.73 -0.28 -10.12
C ILE A 246 17.94 0.96 -10.52
N PRO A 247 18.19 1.54 -11.70
CA PRO A 247 17.46 2.71 -12.17
C PRO A 247 16.03 2.37 -12.62
N ALA A 248 15.11 3.32 -12.48
CA ALA A 248 13.81 3.36 -13.15
C ALA A 248 13.84 4.35 -14.33
N TYR A 249 13.21 3.97 -15.44
CA TYR A 249 13.03 4.79 -16.63
C TYR A 249 11.56 4.84 -17.02
N VAL A 250 11.15 5.92 -17.68
CA VAL A 250 9.79 6.08 -18.23
C VAL A 250 9.84 5.85 -19.72
N MET A 251 9.12 4.84 -20.22
CA MET A 251 8.98 4.66 -21.67
C MET A 251 8.11 5.80 -22.25
N PRO A 252 8.48 6.45 -23.37
CA PRO A 252 7.79 7.63 -23.86
C PRO A 252 6.56 7.24 -24.70
N ILE A 253 5.72 6.39 -24.14
CA ILE A 253 4.55 5.79 -24.79
C ILE A 253 3.61 6.85 -25.38
N PRO A 254 3.16 7.87 -24.62
CA PRO A 254 2.45 9.02 -25.16
C PRO A 254 3.08 9.64 -26.43
N ALA A 255 4.39 9.85 -26.46
CA ALA A 255 5.09 10.45 -27.60
C ALA A 255 5.15 9.49 -28.81
N ILE A 256 5.34 8.19 -28.57
CA ILE A 256 5.32 7.17 -29.61
C ILE A 256 3.93 7.12 -30.26
N VAL A 257 2.88 7.06 -29.45
CA VAL A 257 1.50 6.99 -29.91
C VAL A 257 1.09 8.27 -30.65
N ALA A 258 1.57 9.45 -30.21
CA ALA A 258 1.43 10.69 -30.96
C ALA A 258 2.04 10.59 -32.38
N GLY A 259 3.21 9.98 -32.51
CA GLY A 259 3.83 9.71 -33.80
C GLY A 259 2.99 8.77 -34.68
N PHE A 260 2.40 7.72 -34.09
CA PHE A 260 1.48 6.84 -34.81
C PHE A 260 0.23 7.59 -35.28
N ARG A 261 -0.41 8.40 -34.43
CA ARG A 261 -1.57 9.21 -34.82
C ARG A 261 -1.23 10.14 -35.98
N ALA A 262 -0.05 10.76 -35.96
CA ALA A 262 0.39 11.62 -37.05
C ALA A 262 0.62 10.85 -38.37
N MET A 263 1.19 9.64 -38.28
CA MET A 263 1.45 8.78 -39.43
C MET A 263 0.16 8.29 -40.10
N PHE A 264 -0.86 7.95 -39.30
CA PHE A 264 -2.10 7.34 -39.77
C PHE A 264 -3.25 8.34 -39.91
N ALA A 265 -3.06 9.63 -39.66
CA ALA A 265 -4.13 10.61 -39.81
C ALA A 265 -4.66 10.66 -41.26
N PRO A 266 -6.00 10.76 -41.45
CA PRO A 266 -7.04 10.93 -40.45
C PRO A 266 -7.62 9.61 -39.89
N GLN A 267 -7.09 8.45 -40.29
CA GLN A 267 -7.54 7.16 -39.78
C GLN A 267 -7.18 7.01 -38.29
N SER A 268 -8.14 6.47 -37.52
CA SER A 268 -7.89 6.15 -36.12
C SER A 268 -6.97 4.93 -35.99
N ILE A 269 -6.00 5.03 -35.09
CA ILE A 269 -5.12 3.93 -34.67
C ILE A 269 -5.72 3.10 -33.53
N TYR A 270 -6.92 3.46 -33.07
CA TYR A 270 -7.61 2.80 -31.96
C TYR A 270 -8.72 1.89 -32.48
N SER A 271 -8.96 0.77 -31.78
CA SER A 271 -10.05 -0.16 -32.08
C SER A 271 -11.37 0.30 -31.45
N ASP A 272 -11.32 0.84 -30.24
CA ASP A 272 -12.47 1.26 -29.42
C ASP A 272 -12.34 2.68 -28.84
N GLY A 273 -11.40 3.46 -29.37
CA GLY A 273 -11.09 4.81 -28.85
C GLY A 273 -10.14 4.82 -27.66
N LEU A 274 -9.74 3.66 -27.11
CA LEU A 274 -8.74 3.55 -26.06
C LEU A 274 -7.62 2.60 -26.46
N HIS A 275 -7.92 1.37 -26.87
CA HIS A 275 -6.92 0.35 -27.20
C HIS A 275 -6.35 0.58 -28.60
N LEU A 276 -5.02 0.49 -28.72
CA LEU A 276 -4.36 0.49 -30.02
C LEU A 276 -4.79 -0.74 -30.81
N ARG A 277 -5.04 -0.55 -32.11
CA ARG A 277 -5.32 -1.67 -33.02
C ARG A 277 -4.16 -2.65 -33.02
N GLY A 278 -4.50 -3.93 -33.02
CA GLY A 278 -3.55 -5.03 -32.95
C GLY A 278 -3.70 -6.02 -34.09
N SER A 279 -3.00 -7.15 -33.99
CA SER A 279 -2.94 -8.18 -35.04
C SER A 279 -4.28 -8.77 -35.47
N ASN A 280 -5.35 -8.55 -34.70
CA ASN A 280 -6.70 -9.04 -34.98
C ASN A 280 -7.55 -8.05 -35.82
N ASP A 281 -7.10 -6.82 -35.98
CA ASP A 281 -7.78 -5.79 -36.78
C ASP A 281 -7.35 -5.88 -38.27
N ALA A 282 -8.05 -5.19 -39.18
CA ALA A 282 -7.66 -5.06 -40.60
C ALA A 282 -6.64 -3.93 -40.79
N GLU A 283 -5.51 -4.16 -41.50
CA GLU A 283 -4.35 -3.24 -41.56
C GLU A 283 -4.78 -1.75 -41.72
N PRO A 284 -4.11 -0.79 -41.05
CA PRO A 284 -2.76 -0.88 -40.45
C PRO A 284 -2.72 -1.09 -38.93
N ASN A 285 -2.26 -2.24 -38.41
CA ASN A 285 -2.44 -2.57 -36.97
C ASN A 285 -1.20 -3.16 -36.27
N LYS A 286 -0.04 -2.68 -36.68
CA LYS A 286 1.25 -3.11 -36.13
C LYS A 286 1.76 -2.24 -34.98
N HIS A 287 0.89 -1.42 -34.39
CA HIS A 287 1.25 -0.47 -33.34
C HIS A 287 1.85 -1.16 -32.10
N MET A 288 1.19 -2.22 -31.61
CA MET A 288 1.67 -3.00 -30.45
C MET A 288 2.96 -3.78 -30.77
N ASP A 289 3.08 -4.31 -31.99
CA ASP A 289 4.28 -4.99 -32.46
C ASP A 289 5.48 -4.01 -32.50
N ALA A 290 5.25 -2.78 -32.98
CA ALA A 290 6.26 -1.72 -33.02
C ALA A 290 6.65 -1.27 -31.61
N LEU A 291 5.68 -1.12 -30.70
CA LEU A 291 5.93 -0.82 -29.29
C LEU A 291 6.78 -1.88 -28.60
N ALA A 292 6.54 -3.17 -28.89
CA ALA A 292 7.34 -4.27 -28.36
C ALA A 292 8.82 -4.18 -28.80
N ALA A 293 9.09 -3.78 -30.05
CA ALA A 293 10.46 -3.50 -30.50
C ALA A 293 11.11 -2.36 -29.70
N GLY A 294 10.31 -1.41 -29.22
CA GLY A 294 10.78 -0.34 -28.33
C GLY A 294 11.34 -0.83 -27.00
N LEU A 295 10.80 -1.91 -26.42
CA LEU A 295 11.36 -2.50 -25.22
C LEU A 295 12.76 -3.08 -25.46
N ASP A 296 12.98 -3.70 -26.62
CA ASP A 296 14.30 -4.21 -27.01
C ASP A 296 15.30 -3.07 -27.23
N MET A 297 14.88 -1.98 -27.89
CA MET A 297 15.67 -0.76 -27.98
C MET A 297 15.99 -0.19 -26.60
N MET A 298 15.03 -0.28 -25.67
CA MET A 298 15.22 0.20 -24.31
C MET A 298 16.24 -0.63 -23.51
N MET A 299 16.31 -1.93 -23.77
CA MET A 299 17.24 -2.84 -23.10
C MET A 299 18.64 -2.84 -23.73
N THR A 300 18.72 -2.71 -25.05
CA THR A 300 19.98 -2.84 -25.82
C THR A 300 20.66 -1.51 -26.10
N GLY A 301 19.92 -0.40 -26.05
CA GLY A 301 20.39 0.92 -26.49
C GLY A 301 20.59 1.01 -28.00
N THR A 302 20.04 0.07 -28.78
CA THR A 302 20.21 0.00 -30.23
C THR A 302 18.88 -0.26 -30.93
N ARG A 303 18.69 0.34 -32.11
CA ARG A 303 17.59 -0.02 -33.01
C ARG A 303 17.83 -1.42 -33.58
N PRO A 304 16.91 -2.39 -33.46
CA PRO A 304 17.03 -3.69 -34.11
C PRO A 304 17.09 -3.54 -35.64
N ALA A 305 17.71 -4.52 -36.32
CA ALA A 305 17.66 -4.62 -37.78
C ALA A 305 16.22 -4.91 -38.25
N ASN A 306 15.88 -4.52 -39.48
CA ASN A 306 14.57 -4.83 -40.03
C ASN A 306 14.37 -6.34 -40.16
N ASP A 307 13.32 -6.87 -39.54
CA ASP A 307 12.91 -8.24 -39.78
C ASP A 307 12.40 -8.39 -41.23
N PRO A 308 12.80 -9.44 -41.98
CA PRO A 308 12.32 -9.66 -43.34
C PRO A 308 10.79 -9.76 -43.47
N SER A 309 10.07 -10.07 -42.39
CA SER A 309 8.60 -10.12 -42.34
C SER A 309 7.94 -8.75 -42.16
N TRP A 310 8.70 -7.71 -41.82
CA TRP A 310 8.13 -6.38 -41.61
C TRP A 310 7.75 -5.71 -42.93
N THR A 311 6.54 -5.16 -42.96
CA THR A 311 6.10 -4.27 -44.03
C THR A 311 6.82 -2.93 -43.95
N ALA A 312 6.79 -2.15 -45.04
CA ALA A 312 7.33 -0.79 -45.04
C ALA A 312 6.68 0.10 -43.96
N GLU A 313 5.41 -0.15 -43.67
CA GLU A 313 4.66 0.55 -42.64
C GLU A 313 5.11 0.17 -41.22
N MET A 314 5.30 -1.13 -40.95
CA MET A 314 5.87 -1.60 -39.68
C MET A 314 7.25 -1.00 -39.45
N ILE A 315 8.10 -0.96 -40.49
CA ILE A 315 9.43 -0.34 -40.42
C ILE A 315 9.31 1.15 -40.02
N ALA A 316 8.39 1.90 -40.63
CA ALA A 316 8.18 3.30 -40.30
C ALA A 316 7.67 3.51 -38.86
N GLN A 317 6.80 2.63 -38.35
CA GLN A 317 6.37 2.66 -36.96
C GLN A 317 7.52 2.36 -35.99
N VAL A 318 8.36 1.37 -36.31
CA VAL A 318 9.59 1.07 -35.54
C VAL A 318 10.55 2.26 -35.54
N ASP A 319 10.65 3.01 -36.64
CA ASP A 319 11.46 4.23 -36.71
C ASP A 319 10.90 5.36 -35.85
N ILE A 320 9.57 5.51 -35.75
CA ILE A 320 8.91 6.43 -34.80
C ILE A 320 9.24 6.04 -33.36
N VAL A 321 9.12 4.76 -33.02
CA VAL A 321 9.44 4.22 -31.69
C VAL A 321 10.90 4.51 -31.34
N TRP A 322 11.82 4.23 -32.27
CA TRP A 322 13.25 4.50 -32.08
C TRP A 322 13.54 5.98 -31.89
N ALA A 323 12.92 6.87 -32.67
CA ALA A 323 13.09 8.31 -32.51
C ALA A 323 12.68 8.77 -31.10
N ALA A 324 11.51 8.33 -30.62
CA ALA A 324 11.04 8.67 -29.28
C ALA A 324 11.97 8.14 -28.18
N ILE A 325 12.42 6.87 -28.27
CA ILE A 325 13.33 6.27 -27.28
C ILE A 325 14.73 6.90 -27.30
N ARG A 326 15.21 7.35 -28.46
CA ARG A 326 16.48 8.07 -28.58
C ARG A 326 16.38 9.47 -27.97
N ASP A 327 15.28 10.17 -28.24
CA ASP A 327 15.13 11.58 -27.88
C ASP A 327 14.78 11.75 -26.40
N TYR A 328 13.93 10.88 -25.85
CA TYR A 328 13.66 10.79 -24.40
C TYR A 328 14.69 9.87 -23.75
N ALA A 329 15.23 10.23 -22.58
CA ALA A 329 16.36 9.52 -21.94
C ALA A 329 16.00 8.12 -21.36
N CYS A 330 15.60 7.17 -22.23
CA CYS A 330 14.91 5.94 -21.85
C CYS A 330 15.82 4.70 -21.75
N THR A 331 17.12 4.85 -22.05
CA THR A 331 18.19 3.88 -21.77
C THR A 331 19.47 4.66 -21.54
N GLY A 332 20.26 4.35 -20.51
CA GLY A 332 21.68 4.71 -20.23
C GLY A 332 22.44 5.89 -20.89
N LEU A 333 21.85 6.82 -21.65
CA LEU A 333 22.52 7.51 -22.77
C LEU A 333 21.93 8.91 -23.10
N GLY A 334 21.60 9.74 -22.12
CA GLY A 334 21.56 11.20 -22.32
C GLY A 334 20.69 11.71 -23.47
N GLY A 335 19.47 11.19 -23.62
CA GLY A 335 18.46 11.77 -24.51
C GLY A 335 18.29 13.27 -24.27
N ALA A 336 17.99 14.03 -25.32
CA ALA A 336 17.95 15.49 -25.26
C ALA A 336 16.68 16.02 -24.59
N ILE A 337 15.60 15.23 -24.56
CA ILE A 337 14.31 15.62 -23.98
C ILE A 337 14.28 15.24 -22.51
N THR A 338 14.22 16.26 -21.66
CA THR A 338 13.95 16.11 -20.23
C THR A 338 12.47 16.36 -19.99
N VAL A 339 11.79 15.40 -19.36
CA VAL A 339 10.42 15.58 -18.90
C VAL A 339 10.48 16.27 -17.55
N THR A 340 9.81 17.42 -17.41
CA THR A 340 9.64 18.04 -16.10
C THR A 340 8.66 17.19 -15.29
N PRO A 341 9.04 16.68 -14.11
CA PRO A 341 8.14 15.86 -13.30
C PRO A 341 7.05 16.71 -12.62
N THR A 342 5.94 16.07 -12.26
CA THR A 342 4.86 16.72 -11.48
C THR A 342 5.44 17.29 -10.19
N PRO A 343 5.23 18.58 -9.88
CA PRO A 343 5.82 19.21 -8.70
C PRO A 343 5.19 18.68 -7.41
N VAL A 344 6.01 18.54 -6.37
CA VAL A 344 5.62 18.22 -5.00
C VAL A 344 6.38 19.13 -4.04
N SER A 345 5.78 19.48 -2.90
CA SER A 345 6.39 20.38 -1.93
C SER A 345 7.45 19.72 -1.05
N ALA A 346 7.42 18.39 -0.93
CA ALA A 346 8.36 17.56 -0.19
C ALA A 346 8.39 16.14 -0.78
N ASP A 347 9.24 15.27 -0.24
CA ASP A 347 9.18 13.83 -0.56
C ASP A 347 7.79 13.29 -0.24
N PRO A 348 7.04 12.77 -1.23
CA PRO A 348 5.68 12.27 -1.01
C PRO A 348 5.65 11.01 -0.14
N LEU A 349 6.71 10.20 -0.12
CA LEU A 349 6.79 8.97 0.66
C LEU A 349 8.23 8.77 1.21
N PRO A 350 8.62 9.54 2.25
CA PRO A 350 9.98 9.50 2.78
C PRO A 350 10.32 8.14 3.41
N ASP A 351 9.36 7.54 4.11
CA ASP A 351 9.52 6.31 4.87
C ASP A 351 8.62 5.18 4.32
N PRO A 352 8.92 4.62 3.13
CA PRO A 352 8.10 3.57 2.57
C PRO A 352 8.26 2.27 3.36
N MET A 353 7.17 1.51 3.40
CA MET A 353 7.08 0.26 4.13
C MET A 353 7.94 -0.82 3.44
N PRO A 354 8.98 -1.39 4.07
CA PRO A 354 9.98 -2.25 3.41
C PRO A 354 9.54 -3.68 3.11
N LEU A 355 8.38 -4.09 3.60
CA LEU A 355 7.82 -5.43 3.46
C LEU A 355 6.45 -5.36 2.78
N LEU A 356 6.09 -6.40 2.03
CA LEU A 356 4.89 -6.41 1.17
C LEU A 356 3.58 -6.69 1.94
N ARG A 357 3.67 -7.35 3.10
CA ARG A 357 2.51 -7.99 3.73
C ARG A 357 2.10 -7.32 5.03
N TYR A 358 2.06 -5.99 5.06
CA TYR A 358 1.49 -5.29 6.20
C TYR A 358 -0.02 -5.44 6.23
N GLY A 359 -0.57 -5.68 7.42
CA GLY A 359 -2.00 -5.90 7.62
C GLY A 359 -2.27 -6.60 8.94
N LEU A 360 -3.56 -6.83 9.23
CA LEU A 360 -4.01 -7.47 10.47
C LEU A 360 -4.50 -8.90 10.27
N GLY A 361 -4.62 -9.38 9.03
CA GLY A 361 -5.02 -10.74 8.69
C GLY A 361 -3.91 -11.76 8.89
N GLU A 362 -4.24 -13.04 8.69
CA GLU A 362 -3.27 -14.12 8.77
C GLU A 362 -2.09 -13.90 7.81
N GLY A 363 -0.89 -14.23 8.28
CA GLY A 363 0.34 -14.03 7.53
C GLY A 363 0.71 -12.57 7.28
N GLN A 364 0.10 -11.60 7.96
CA GLN A 364 0.41 -10.18 7.79
C GLN A 364 1.18 -9.59 8.98
N ILE A 365 1.90 -8.50 8.74
CA ILE A 365 2.75 -7.79 9.69
C ILE A 365 1.91 -6.73 10.41
N GLY A 366 1.50 -7.05 11.62
CA GLY A 366 0.80 -6.13 12.52
C GLY A 366 1.76 -5.24 13.32
N ILE A 367 2.94 -5.77 13.65
CA ILE A 367 3.94 -5.09 14.49
C ILE A 367 5.22 -4.89 13.69
N HIS A 368 5.71 -3.66 13.64
CA HIS A 368 7.04 -3.33 13.13
C HIS A 368 7.57 -2.09 13.84
N LEU A 369 8.40 -2.30 14.85
CA LEU A 369 9.10 -1.26 15.58
C LEU A 369 10.53 -1.21 15.06
N THR A 370 10.83 -0.20 14.24
CA THR A 370 12.18 0.02 13.73
C THR A 370 12.90 1.06 14.56
N THR A 371 14.22 0.92 14.62
CA THR A 371 15.04 1.98 15.22
C THR A 371 14.98 3.26 14.42
N ASP A 372 14.89 3.22 13.09
CA ASP A 372 14.84 4.42 12.25
C ASP A 372 13.51 5.17 12.34
N GLY A 373 12.40 4.44 12.48
CA GLY A 373 11.06 5.00 12.70
C GLY A 373 10.79 5.52 14.11
N ALA A 374 11.77 5.45 15.00
CA ALA A 374 11.61 5.87 16.39
C ALA A 374 11.47 7.40 16.51
N ARG A 375 10.64 7.84 17.45
CA ARG A 375 10.55 9.26 17.83
C ARG A 375 11.83 9.66 18.56
N VAL A 376 12.46 10.75 18.12
CA VAL A 376 13.68 11.27 18.72
C VAL A 376 13.50 12.67 19.32
N ASP A 377 14.31 13.01 20.31
CA ASP A 377 14.44 14.37 20.81
C ASP A 377 15.37 15.22 19.92
N GLY A 378 15.57 16.49 20.30
CA GLY A 378 16.46 17.41 19.56
C GLY A 378 17.94 17.01 19.55
N GLY A 379 18.34 16.03 20.39
CA GLY A 379 19.68 15.44 20.41
C GLY A 379 19.77 14.12 19.66
N GLY A 380 18.69 13.65 19.03
CA GLY A 380 18.64 12.38 18.32
C GLY A 380 18.47 11.15 19.24
N GLN A 381 18.22 11.35 20.54
CA GLN A 381 17.97 10.24 21.46
C GLN A 381 16.51 9.79 21.36
N VAL A 382 16.26 8.50 21.52
CA VAL A 382 14.93 7.91 21.29
C VAL A 382 14.02 8.15 22.50
N THR A 383 12.88 8.78 22.25
CA THR A 383 11.83 9.09 23.23
C THR A 383 10.56 8.28 23.03
N GLY A 384 10.45 7.53 21.93
CA GLY A 384 9.35 6.62 21.67
C GLY A 384 9.60 5.75 20.44
N LEU A 385 8.86 4.65 20.33
CA LEU A 385 8.86 3.76 19.18
C LEU A 385 7.50 3.87 18.51
N ILE A 386 7.49 4.11 17.20
CA ILE A 386 6.26 4.18 16.41
C ILE A 386 6.11 2.85 15.68
N ASN A 387 4.95 2.22 15.82
CA ASN A 387 4.61 1.02 15.09
C ASN A 387 4.32 1.36 13.63
N GLN A 388 5.21 0.91 12.75
CA GLN A 388 5.05 0.99 11.30
C GLN A 388 4.24 -0.18 10.74
N GLY A 389 3.82 -1.11 11.61
CA GLY A 389 2.93 -2.21 11.28
C GLY A 389 1.46 -1.81 11.22
N ALA A 390 0.61 -2.66 10.66
CA ALA A 390 -0.81 -2.34 10.47
C ALA A 390 -1.64 -2.26 11.76
N ALA A 391 -1.11 -2.72 12.90
CA ALA A 391 -1.75 -2.50 14.20
C ALA A 391 -1.68 -1.05 14.68
N GLY A 392 -0.93 -0.19 13.97
CA GLY A 392 -0.84 1.24 14.24
C GLY A 392 -0.54 1.53 15.70
N ALA A 393 -1.22 2.53 16.26
CA ALA A 393 -0.98 3.04 17.61
C ALA A 393 -1.17 2.01 18.74
N LEU A 394 -1.75 0.84 18.47
CA LEU A 394 -1.88 -0.23 19.48
C LEU A 394 -0.52 -0.68 20.03
N PHE A 395 0.53 -0.64 19.20
CA PHE A 395 1.89 -1.01 19.59
C PHE A 395 2.87 0.18 19.61
N ASP A 396 2.37 1.42 19.51
CA ASP A 396 3.20 2.59 19.76
C ASP A 396 3.66 2.60 21.22
N ALA A 397 4.93 2.90 21.44
CA ALA A 397 5.53 2.94 22.77
C ALA A 397 6.12 4.33 23.06
N THR A 398 5.85 4.86 24.25
CA THR A 398 6.56 6.03 24.78
C THR A 398 7.67 5.57 25.71
N VAL A 399 8.86 6.18 25.63
CA VAL A 399 9.93 5.90 26.59
C VAL A 399 9.63 6.63 27.90
N SER A 400 9.32 5.87 28.95
CA SER A 400 9.14 6.39 30.31
C SER A 400 10.49 6.44 31.02
N GLY A 401 10.96 7.64 31.38
CA GLY A 401 12.26 7.85 32.02
C GLY A 401 13.29 8.49 31.07
N ALA A 402 14.56 8.14 31.22
CA ALA A 402 15.63 8.68 30.39
C ALA A 402 15.48 8.20 28.93
N PRO A 403 15.74 9.05 27.91
CA PRO A 403 15.68 8.63 26.51
C PRO A 403 16.72 7.53 26.22
N LEU A 404 16.45 6.71 25.20
CA LEU A 404 17.32 5.61 24.80
C LEU A 404 18.40 6.10 23.83
N THR A 405 19.60 5.56 24.00
CA THR A 405 20.71 5.79 23.05
C THR A 405 20.61 4.82 21.88
N ARG A 406 20.70 5.35 20.66
CA ARG A 406 20.79 4.55 19.44
C ARG A 406 22.25 4.24 19.12
N ASN A 407 22.57 2.98 18.83
CA ASN A 407 23.89 2.52 18.41
C ASN A 407 23.77 1.83 17.04
N GLY A 408 23.97 2.57 15.95
CA GLY A 408 23.65 2.06 14.60
C GLY A 408 22.15 1.74 14.47
N HIS A 409 21.81 0.49 14.17
CA HIS A 409 20.42 0.03 14.07
C HIS A 409 19.86 -0.58 15.36
N THR A 410 20.58 -0.50 16.50
CA THR A 410 20.11 -1.01 17.79
C THR A 410 19.86 0.12 18.80
N LEU A 411 19.10 -0.20 19.85
CA LEU A 411 18.84 0.64 21.02
C LEU A 411 19.50 0.02 22.24
N GLN A 412 20.21 0.85 23.00
CA GLN A 412 20.83 0.42 24.24
C GLN A 412 19.77 0.39 25.36
N LEU A 413 19.49 -0.81 25.86
CA LEU A 413 18.61 -1.03 27.00
C LEU A 413 19.47 -1.34 28.23
N SER A 414 19.15 -0.73 29.37
CA SER A 414 19.83 -0.98 30.65
C SER A 414 18.97 -0.59 31.85
N GLY A 415 19.45 -0.86 33.06
CA GLY A 415 18.79 -0.35 34.28
C GLY A 415 18.93 1.16 34.53
N SER A 416 19.63 1.88 33.68
CA SER A 416 19.78 3.34 33.76
C SER A 416 19.03 4.10 32.66
N THR A 417 18.48 3.39 31.68
CA THR A 417 17.67 3.97 30.60
C THR A 417 16.19 3.91 30.95
N GLY A 418 15.37 4.72 30.25
CA GLY A 418 13.92 4.59 30.34
C GLY A 418 13.40 3.29 29.72
N THR A 419 12.09 3.07 29.85
CA THR A 419 11.41 1.87 29.36
C THR A 419 10.41 2.23 28.27
N PRO A 420 10.53 1.69 27.04
CA PRO A 420 9.45 1.76 26.06
C PRO A 420 8.19 1.10 26.60
N THR A 421 7.12 1.88 26.74
CA THR A 421 5.84 1.47 27.31
C THR A 421 4.70 1.82 26.36
N LEU A 422 3.86 0.84 26.05
CA LEU A 422 2.66 1.00 25.23
C LEU A 422 1.58 1.78 26.00
N ALA A 423 0.71 2.50 25.30
CA ALA A 423 -0.40 3.22 25.92
C ALA A 423 -1.45 2.27 26.53
N THR A 424 -1.66 1.13 25.90
CA THR A 424 -2.56 0.06 26.34
C THR A 424 -1.89 -1.29 26.13
N ARG A 425 -2.11 -2.24 27.04
CA ARG A 425 -1.63 -3.61 26.84
C ARG A 425 -2.18 -4.21 25.55
N ALA A 426 -1.32 -4.91 24.81
CA ALA A 426 -1.68 -5.58 23.56
C ALA A 426 -1.26 -7.05 23.60
N SER A 427 -2.08 -7.92 23.00
CA SER A 427 -1.86 -9.36 22.97
C SER A 427 -0.87 -9.74 21.86
N ILE A 428 0.07 -10.63 22.15
CA ILE A 428 0.89 -11.31 21.13
C ILE A 428 0.46 -12.77 20.90
N MET A 429 -0.72 -13.15 21.38
CA MET A 429 -1.29 -14.47 21.07
C MET A 429 -1.61 -14.58 19.58
N GLY A 430 -1.22 -15.69 18.95
CA GLY A 430 -1.35 -15.89 17.52
C GLY A 430 -0.32 -15.13 16.68
N ILE A 431 0.80 -14.70 17.26
CA ILE A 431 1.85 -13.93 16.59
C ILE A 431 3.19 -14.67 16.64
N ARG A 432 3.93 -14.69 15.53
CA ARG A 432 5.38 -14.89 15.51
C ARG A 432 6.05 -13.55 15.78
N LEU A 433 6.49 -13.36 17.02
CA LEU A 433 7.26 -12.17 17.42
C LEU A 433 8.73 -12.44 17.13
N MET A 434 9.37 -11.54 16.39
CA MET A 434 10.75 -11.63 15.93
C MET A 434 11.49 -10.38 16.39
N TRP A 435 12.70 -10.52 16.94
CA TRP A 435 13.52 -9.38 17.29
C TRP A 435 15.00 -9.69 17.17
N VAL A 436 15.79 -8.66 16.86
CA VAL A 436 17.24 -8.75 16.81
C VAL A 436 17.82 -8.28 18.14
N MET A 437 18.79 -9.00 18.71
CA MET A 437 19.39 -8.61 19.98
C MET A 437 20.82 -9.12 20.13
N ASP A 438 21.69 -8.30 20.72
CA ASP A 438 22.99 -8.75 21.25
C ASP A 438 22.85 -9.25 22.68
N CYS A 439 23.30 -10.48 22.90
CA CYS A 439 23.23 -11.16 24.19
C CYS A 439 24.41 -10.89 25.14
N ALA A 440 25.40 -10.10 24.72
CA ALA A 440 26.62 -9.85 25.51
C ALA A 440 26.35 -9.25 26.89
N GLY A 441 25.25 -8.48 27.03
CA GLY A 441 24.85 -7.87 28.30
C GLY A 441 23.97 -8.75 29.19
N LEU A 442 23.58 -9.96 28.74
CA LEU A 442 22.61 -10.76 29.46
C LEU A 442 23.16 -11.23 30.82
N THR A 443 22.39 -10.96 31.88
CA THR A 443 22.64 -11.52 33.22
C THR A 443 21.52 -12.49 33.61
N ALA A 444 21.51 -12.95 34.87
CA ALA A 444 20.45 -13.83 35.36
C ALA A 444 19.07 -13.13 35.34
N ASN A 445 18.07 -13.79 34.73
CA ASN A 445 16.65 -13.47 34.83
C ASN A 445 16.23 -12.11 34.25
N MET A 446 16.61 -11.84 33.00
CA MET A 446 16.25 -10.63 32.27
C MET A 446 14.88 -10.74 31.61
N ARG A 447 14.18 -9.60 31.54
CA ARG A 447 12.81 -9.47 31.00
C ARG A 447 12.87 -8.79 29.65
N LEU A 448 12.57 -9.55 28.59
CA LEU A 448 12.58 -9.06 27.21
C LEU A 448 11.33 -8.23 26.92
N PHE A 449 10.17 -8.76 27.31
CA PHE A 449 8.89 -8.08 27.24
C PHE A 449 8.09 -8.40 28.49
N GLY A 450 7.19 -7.49 28.89
CA GLY A 450 6.27 -7.82 29.96
C GLY A 450 5.10 -6.86 30.09
N SER A 451 4.33 -7.08 31.16
CA SER A 451 3.22 -6.25 31.60
C SER A 451 3.40 -5.92 33.08
N ASP A 452 3.02 -4.71 33.50
CA ASP A 452 2.96 -4.30 34.91
C ASP A 452 1.66 -3.55 35.16
N VAL A 453 0.58 -4.30 35.37
CA VAL A 453 -0.72 -3.73 35.71
C VAL A 453 -1.18 -4.33 37.02
N ALA A 454 -1.05 -3.53 38.08
CA ALA A 454 -1.41 -3.90 39.44
C ALA A 454 -2.82 -4.54 39.50
N GLY A 455 -2.89 -5.71 40.15
CA GLY A 455 -4.15 -6.45 40.34
C GLY A 455 -4.63 -7.26 39.13
N THR A 456 -3.79 -7.45 38.11
CA THR A 456 -4.08 -8.32 36.96
C THR A 456 -3.00 -9.39 36.77
N ASP A 457 -3.22 -10.31 35.82
CA ASP A 457 -2.19 -11.27 35.42
C ASP A 457 -1.08 -10.53 34.67
N ASP A 458 0.11 -10.49 35.27
CA ASP A 458 1.30 -9.99 34.59
C ASP A 458 1.88 -11.10 33.74
N TYR A 459 2.12 -10.83 32.46
CA TYR A 459 2.82 -11.73 31.54
C TYR A 459 4.22 -11.23 31.28
N GLU A 460 5.18 -12.13 31.19
CA GLU A 460 6.57 -11.78 30.90
C GLU A 460 7.22 -12.81 29.98
N LEU A 461 8.03 -12.30 29.05
CA LEU A 461 9.03 -13.07 28.35
C LEU A 461 10.39 -12.90 29.02
N ARG A 462 11.04 -14.00 29.38
CA ARG A 462 12.31 -13.97 30.11
C ARG A 462 13.42 -14.79 29.47
N MET A 463 14.64 -14.35 29.73
CA MET A 463 15.88 -15.09 29.48
C MET A 463 16.70 -15.26 30.76
N ILE A 464 17.22 -16.47 30.98
CA ILE A 464 18.16 -16.76 32.08
C ILE A 464 19.43 -17.41 31.54
N VAL A 465 20.56 -16.71 31.68
CA VAL A 465 21.88 -17.18 31.23
C VAL A 465 22.34 -18.41 32.01
N ALA A 466 22.16 -18.44 33.34
CA ALA A 466 22.65 -19.54 34.19
C ALA A 466 22.11 -20.93 33.81
N PHE A 467 20.98 -20.99 33.10
CA PHE A 467 20.34 -22.23 32.68
C PHE A 467 20.15 -22.32 31.16
N ASN A 468 20.67 -21.34 30.39
CA ASN A 468 20.37 -21.16 28.98
C ASN A 468 18.87 -21.35 28.72
N ARG A 469 18.04 -20.51 29.34
CA ARG A 469 16.59 -20.70 29.34
C ARG A 469 15.91 -19.50 28.70
N ILE A 470 14.96 -19.76 27.80
CA ILE A 470 13.98 -18.80 27.30
C ILE A 470 12.62 -19.30 27.75
N TYR A 471 11.82 -18.45 28.38
CA TYR A 471 10.54 -18.90 28.91
C TYR A 471 9.52 -17.79 29.12
N ALA A 472 8.25 -18.17 29.07
CA ALA A 472 7.12 -17.34 29.45
C ALA A 472 6.75 -17.57 30.91
N TRP A 473 6.45 -16.48 31.61
CA TRP A 473 6.12 -16.48 33.04
C TRP A 473 4.91 -15.60 33.31
N THR A 474 4.10 -15.98 34.30
CA THR A 474 2.98 -15.16 34.76
C THR A 474 2.87 -15.09 36.28
N ASN A 475 2.30 -14.00 36.79
CA ASN A 475 1.84 -13.86 38.17
C ASN A 475 0.32 -13.87 38.22
N ASN A 476 -0.29 -15.06 38.38
CA ASN A 476 -1.74 -15.20 38.34
C ASN A 476 -2.40 -14.48 39.53
N GLY A 477 -3.22 -13.47 39.25
CA GLY A 477 -4.02 -12.72 40.22
C GLY A 477 -3.24 -11.87 41.23
N GLY A 478 -2.00 -11.48 40.94
CA GLY A 478 -1.18 -10.65 41.85
C GLY A 478 -0.82 -11.32 43.20
N THR A 479 -1.04 -12.64 43.33
CA THR A 479 -0.91 -13.37 44.61
C THR A 479 0.52 -13.82 44.96
N SER A 480 1.55 -13.30 44.29
CA SER A 480 2.97 -13.67 44.48
C SER A 480 3.32 -15.14 44.16
N ALA A 481 2.35 -15.96 43.75
CA ALA A 481 2.56 -17.34 43.34
C ALA A 481 2.82 -17.40 41.82
N GLY A 482 4.02 -16.96 41.42
CA GLY A 482 4.44 -16.98 40.02
C GLY A 482 4.43 -18.38 39.41
N GLN A 483 3.91 -18.51 38.19
CA GLN A 483 3.85 -19.76 37.44
C GLN A 483 4.70 -19.67 36.18
N ASN A 484 5.52 -20.70 35.93
CA ASN A 484 6.16 -20.86 34.63
C ASN A 484 5.12 -21.40 33.66
N ILE A 485 4.72 -20.57 32.70
CA ILE A 485 3.79 -20.96 31.64
C ILE A 485 4.46 -21.95 30.70
N HIS A 486 5.76 -21.73 30.49
CA HIS A 486 6.65 -22.64 29.81
C HIS A 486 8.00 -22.67 30.52
N SER A 487 8.72 -23.78 30.38
CA SER A 487 10.09 -23.97 30.87
C SER A 487 10.87 -24.80 29.88
N GLY A 488 11.78 -24.21 29.10
CA GLY A 488 12.67 -24.97 28.24
C GLY A 488 14.11 -24.46 28.33
N ASN A 489 15.06 -25.36 28.58
CA ASN A 489 16.47 -25.04 28.45
C ASN A 489 16.81 -25.11 26.96
N TYR A 490 17.17 -23.96 26.39
CA TYR A 490 17.53 -23.77 25.01
C TYR A 490 18.91 -23.14 24.95
N THR A 491 19.87 -23.83 24.36
CA THR A 491 21.20 -23.25 24.14
C THR A 491 21.08 -22.06 23.19
N TYR A 492 21.50 -20.87 23.66
CA TYR A 492 21.61 -19.68 22.83
C TYR A 492 22.99 -19.01 23.01
N PRO A 493 23.49 -18.29 22.00
CA PRO A 493 24.73 -17.54 22.09
C PRO A 493 24.66 -16.43 23.15
N THR A 494 25.77 -16.21 23.85
CA THR A 494 25.88 -15.17 24.88
C THR A 494 26.61 -13.91 24.39
N SER A 495 26.80 -13.77 23.08
CA SER A 495 27.49 -12.62 22.47
C SER A 495 27.15 -12.53 21.00
N GLY A 496 27.11 -11.32 20.48
CA GLY A 496 26.83 -11.06 19.07
C GLY A 496 25.34 -10.91 18.81
N LEU A 497 25.02 -10.29 17.68
CA LEU A 497 23.64 -10.11 17.24
C LEU A 497 23.06 -11.43 16.76
N HIS A 498 21.88 -11.77 17.27
CA HIS A 498 21.10 -12.93 16.85
C HIS A 498 19.65 -12.54 16.61
N LEU A 499 19.00 -13.28 15.70
CA LEU A 499 17.57 -13.18 15.45
C LEU A 499 16.85 -14.15 16.36
N PHE A 500 16.11 -13.63 17.32
CA PHE A 500 15.25 -14.41 18.18
C PHE A 500 13.82 -14.37 17.65
N GLU A 501 13.14 -15.50 17.70
CA GLU A 501 11.73 -15.56 17.37
C GLU A 501 10.98 -16.44 18.34
N ILE A 502 9.77 -16.02 18.66
CA ILE A 502 8.84 -16.77 19.47
C ILE A 502 7.52 -16.83 18.74
N GLU A 503 7.05 -18.04 18.55
CA GLU A 503 5.68 -18.31 18.19
C GLU A 503 4.86 -18.54 19.45
N LEU A 504 3.78 -17.79 19.58
CA LEU A 504 2.78 -18.03 20.59
C LEU A 504 1.43 -18.26 19.92
N SER A 505 0.81 -19.40 20.18
CA SER A 505 -0.54 -19.73 19.73
C SER A 505 -1.30 -20.49 20.81
N PRO A 506 -2.63 -20.62 20.69
CA PRO A 506 -3.39 -21.50 21.58
C PRO A 506 -2.91 -22.97 21.53
N ALA A 507 -2.33 -23.39 20.41
CA ALA A 507 -1.78 -24.73 20.22
C ALA A 507 -0.45 -24.96 20.93
N GLY A 508 0.30 -23.88 21.22
CA GLY A 508 1.55 -23.98 21.96
C GLY A 508 2.55 -22.87 21.67
N TRP A 509 3.79 -23.20 21.99
CA TRP A 509 4.94 -22.32 21.98
C TRP A 509 6.04 -22.92 21.10
N ALA A 510 6.71 -22.08 20.30
CA ALA A 510 7.93 -22.47 19.61
C ALA A 510 8.97 -21.34 19.66
N VAL A 511 10.25 -21.70 19.85
CA VAL A 511 11.38 -20.79 19.87
C VAL A 511 12.26 -21.05 18.67
N TYR A 512 12.62 -19.99 17.96
CA TYR A 512 13.56 -20.03 16.88
C TYR A 512 14.73 -19.11 17.18
N LEU A 513 15.90 -19.55 16.77
CA LEU A 513 17.13 -18.77 16.82
C LEU A 513 17.75 -18.80 15.42
N ASP A 514 17.98 -17.61 14.87
CA ASP A 514 18.52 -17.41 13.52
C ASP A 514 17.74 -18.18 12.44
N GLY A 515 16.43 -18.35 12.67
CA GLY A 515 15.51 -19.08 11.81
C GLY A 515 15.40 -20.58 12.07
N ALA A 516 16.25 -21.16 12.91
CA ALA A 516 16.20 -22.58 13.28
C ALA A 516 15.30 -22.80 14.51
N LEU A 517 14.39 -23.76 14.45
CA LEU A 517 13.59 -24.20 15.60
C LEU A 517 14.53 -24.84 16.64
N ILE A 518 14.66 -24.22 17.82
CA ILE A 518 15.47 -24.75 18.92
C ILE A 518 14.63 -25.41 20.01
N GLY A 519 13.31 -25.23 19.94
CA GLY A 519 12.39 -26.10 20.65
C GLY A 519 10.96 -25.59 20.67
N SER A 520 10.06 -26.48 21.06
CA SER A 520 8.63 -26.22 21.15
C SER A 520 8.03 -26.95 22.36
N ALA A 521 6.87 -26.48 22.82
CA ALA A 521 6.14 -27.08 23.92
C ALA A 521 4.65 -26.73 23.86
N VAL A 522 3.84 -27.55 24.51
CA VAL A 522 2.45 -27.20 24.84
C VAL A 522 2.43 -26.23 26.02
N ILE A 523 1.41 -25.37 26.07
CA ILE A 523 1.18 -24.45 27.18
C ILE A 523 0.83 -25.23 28.45
N LEU A 524 1.57 -24.99 29.54
CA LEU A 524 1.50 -25.82 30.75
C LEU A 524 0.40 -25.41 31.75
N ALA A 525 -0.27 -24.27 31.57
CA ALA A 525 -1.27 -23.78 32.52
C ALA A 525 -2.39 -22.97 31.85
N ALA A 526 -3.66 -23.28 32.18
CA ALA A 526 -4.79 -22.37 32.00
C ALA A 526 -4.68 -21.20 33.01
N PRO A 527 -5.16 -19.97 32.71
CA PRO A 527 -6.10 -19.54 31.65
C PRO A 527 -5.44 -19.04 30.35
N PHE A 528 -4.19 -19.40 30.09
CA PHE A 528 -3.32 -18.84 29.04
C PHE A 528 -3.76 -19.03 27.57
N GLN A 529 -4.94 -19.61 27.30
CA GLN A 529 -5.31 -20.02 25.93
C GLN A 529 -5.87 -18.87 25.07
N THR A 530 -6.19 -17.71 25.63
CA THR A 530 -6.84 -16.62 24.88
C THR A 530 -5.93 -15.42 24.61
N ASP A 531 -5.10 -14.98 25.57
CA ASP A 531 -4.31 -13.75 25.43
C ASP A 531 -2.93 -13.80 26.11
N PHE A 532 -1.98 -13.04 25.55
CA PHE A 532 -0.67 -12.76 26.14
C PHE A 532 -0.38 -11.26 26.09
N LEU A 533 -0.89 -10.55 27.10
CA LEU A 533 -0.90 -9.10 27.13
C LEU A 533 0.45 -8.53 27.59
N LEU A 534 1.02 -7.63 26.79
CA LEU A 534 2.28 -6.95 27.05
C LEU A 534 2.11 -5.44 26.88
N ASP A 535 2.85 -4.65 27.66
CA ASP A 535 2.95 -3.20 27.51
C ASP A 535 4.38 -2.66 27.63
N ARG A 536 5.37 -3.48 27.97
CA ARG A 536 6.76 -3.05 28.17
C ARG A 536 7.74 -3.83 27.32
N ILE A 537 8.73 -3.13 26.80
CA ILE A 537 9.89 -3.68 26.07
C ILE A 537 11.13 -3.48 26.94
N GLY A 538 11.94 -4.52 27.12
CA GLY A 538 13.15 -4.50 27.96
C GLY A 538 12.88 -4.49 29.47
N GLN A 539 11.63 -4.68 29.88
CA GLN A 539 11.21 -4.72 31.29
C GLN A 539 9.94 -5.58 31.40
N GLY A 540 9.59 -6.02 32.62
CA GLY A 540 8.28 -6.64 32.88
C GLY A 540 7.58 -6.03 34.09
N ALA A 541 6.92 -6.88 34.88
CA ALA A 541 6.06 -6.51 36.01
C ALA A 541 6.80 -5.75 37.12
N THR A 542 8.11 -5.96 37.25
CA THR A 542 8.91 -5.25 38.25
C THR A 542 10.08 -4.54 37.59
N THR A 543 10.47 -3.40 38.17
CA THR A 543 11.66 -2.64 37.76
C THR A 543 12.97 -3.30 38.21
N ALA A 544 12.91 -4.39 38.97
CA ALA A 544 14.04 -4.96 39.69
C ALA A 544 15.13 -5.59 38.80
N VAL A 545 14.80 -6.05 37.59
CA VAL A 545 15.79 -6.60 36.64
C VAL A 545 15.38 -6.25 35.20
N PRO A 546 15.76 -5.06 34.70
CA PRO A 546 15.56 -4.67 33.31
C PRO A 546 16.56 -5.41 32.40
N LEU A 547 16.23 -5.46 31.12
CA LEU A 547 17.12 -5.98 30.09
C LEU A 547 18.36 -5.10 29.97
N VAL A 548 19.53 -5.74 29.86
CA VAL A 548 20.78 -5.08 29.47
C VAL A 548 21.21 -5.70 28.14
N ALA A 549 20.95 -5.02 27.05
CA ALA A 549 21.22 -5.50 25.70
C ALA A 549 21.17 -4.35 24.68
N ASP A 550 21.79 -4.58 23.53
CA ASP A 550 21.52 -3.81 22.32
C ASP A 550 20.41 -4.52 21.55
N MET A 551 19.22 -3.91 21.48
CA MET A 551 18.04 -4.48 20.81
C MET A 551 17.79 -3.76 19.49
N GLY A 552 17.67 -4.52 18.40
CA GLY A 552 17.33 -4.03 17.07
C GLY A 552 15.83 -3.95 16.83
N ASP A 553 15.43 -4.16 15.59
CA ASP A 553 14.03 -4.08 15.17
C ASP A 553 13.21 -5.23 15.76
N ILE A 554 11.92 -4.95 16.00
CA ILE A 554 10.92 -5.93 16.45
C ILE A 554 9.83 -6.03 15.39
N LEU A 555 9.54 -7.25 14.93
CA LEU A 555 8.47 -7.56 13.98
C LEU A 555 7.50 -8.57 14.57
N GLY A 556 6.23 -8.46 14.20
CA GLY A 556 5.18 -9.40 14.59
C GLY A 556 4.36 -9.80 13.38
N VAL A 557 4.47 -11.06 12.99
CA VAL A 557 3.67 -11.67 11.91
C VAL A 557 2.51 -12.44 12.53
N ARG A 558 1.28 -12.14 12.13
CA ARG A 558 0.12 -12.92 12.55
C ARG A 558 0.20 -14.33 11.94
N LEU A 559 0.06 -15.34 12.78
CA LEU A 559 0.08 -16.75 12.36
C LEU A 559 -1.16 -17.08 11.52
N GLY A 560 -1.05 -18.14 10.72
CA GLY A 560 -2.11 -18.62 9.83
C GLY A 560 -1.64 -18.71 8.38
N ALA A 561 -2.57 -18.66 7.43
CA ALA A 561 -2.29 -18.76 6.01
C ALA A 561 -1.25 -17.72 5.55
N GLY A 562 -0.21 -18.18 4.85
CA GLY A 562 0.84 -17.32 4.30
C GLY A 562 1.86 -16.77 5.32
N ALA A 563 1.75 -17.12 6.61
CA ALA A 563 2.67 -16.63 7.64
C ALA A 563 4.13 -17.05 7.40
N GLU A 564 4.37 -18.28 6.94
CA GLU A 564 5.74 -18.75 6.67
C GLU A 564 6.44 -17.94 5.56
N ASP A 565 5.73 -17.53 4.51
CA ASP A 565 6.28 -16.66 3.47
C ASP A 565 6.69 -15.29 4.05
N THR A 566 5.82 -14.72 4.87
CA THR A 566 6.03 -13.42 5.51
C THR A 566 7.18 -13.48 6.53
N ILE A 567 7.27 -14.57 7.30
CA ILE A 567 8.37 -14.82 8.23
C ILE A 567 9.68 -14.96 7.46
N ALA A 568 9.69 -15.68 6.33
CA ALA A 568 10.86 -15.79 5.47
C ALA A 568 11.30 -14.42 4.89
N GLU A 569 10.34 -13.59 4.48
CA GLU A 569 10.61 -12.23 4.02
C GLU A 569 11.15 -11.35 5.15
N ALA A 570 10.54 -11.41 6.34
CA ALA A 570 10.97 -10.67 7.53
C ALA A 570 12.38 -11.07 7.98
N ARG A 571 12.71 -12.37 7.99
CA ARG A 571 14.08 -12.88 8.25
C ARG A 571 15.07 -12.29 7.26
N THR A 572 14.74 -12.31 5.98
CA THR A 572 15.60 -11.79 4.91
C THR A 572 15.83 -10.29 5.09
N PHE A 573 14.77 -9.53 5.41
CA PHE A 573 14.85 -8.12 5.71
C PHE A 573 15.75 -7.83 6.92
N LEU A 574 15.54 -8.53 8.05
CA LEU A 574 16.33 -8.35 9.26
C LEU A 574 17.81 -8.71 9.04
N ARG A 575 18.13 -9.81 8.35
CA ARG A 575 19.52 -10.18 8.02
C ARG A 575 20.23 -9.16 7.13
N ARG A 576 19.50 -8.52 6.21
CA ARG A 576 20.06 -7.45 5.39
C ARG A 576 20.32 -6.19 6.22
N ARG A 577 19.40 -5.86 7.13
CA ARG A 577 19.47 -4.66 7.96
C ARG A 577 20.50 -4.76 9.08
N PHE A 578 20.70 -5.95 9.63
CA PHE A 578 21.64 -6.22 10.71
C PHE A 578 22.79 -7.11 10.19
N PRO A 579 23.79 -6.52 9.50
CA PRO A 579 24.92 -7.27 8.98
C PRO A 579 25.70 -7.90 10.15
N GLY A 580 25.81 -9.23 10.14
CA GLY A 580 26.41 -10.00 11.24
C GLY A 580 25.47 -11.05 11.83
N LEU A 581 24.16 -10.98 11.53
CA LEU A 581 23.24 -12.06 11.83
C LEU A 581 23.66 -13.36 11.12
N PRO A 582 23.63 -14.52 11.80
CA PRO A 582 23.82 -15.82 11.15
C PRO A 582 22.79 -16.07 10.03
N GLN A 583 23.26 -16.73 8.96
CA GLN A 583 22.44 -17.08 7.80
C GLN A 583 21.62 -18.35 8.00
#